data_AF-A0A8G2FXT8-F1
#
_entry.id   AF-A0A8G2FXT8-F1
#
_cell.length_a   1.000
_cell.length_b   1.000
_cell.length_c   1.000
_cell.angle_alpha   90.00
_cell.angle_beta   90.00
_cell.angle_gamma   90.00
#
_symmetry.space_group_name_H-M   'P 1'
#
loop_
_entity.id
_entity.type
_entity.pdbx_description
1 polymer ?
#
loop_
_entity_poly.entity_id
_entity_poly.type
_entity_poly.pdbx_seq_one_letter_code
_entity_poly.pdbx_strand_id
1 'polypeptide(L)'
;MFIVYNNIDHKNIHAPHGNILNTKGWSQEAALRLIINNLDPMVAKDPENLIVYGGKGKAARNSKAFDKIIESLKELENDETLLIQSGKSVGIFRTTRESPRVLIVNAQIVPRWATHDIFWDLEARGLTMFGQMTAGSWIYIGTQGVLQVTYETLNALARKIYHSDNLDGKWFLSAGLGEMGGAQTLAAKMNRCTSIIVEIDIEKIRRRLRDKYLDTYTDSLDEALKLKDESIKNGKHLSIGLLGNAATVYNELVNRNIIPDIVSDQTAAHDINLGYVPEGYDIKSFQKFREDNPEEFKRRVYESIVREVNAMIYFKNHGAAVFDYGNDIRTRALEGGLKNAFDIDGYVPAYIRDLFAIGSGPFRWVALSGNPDDIYKIDDAIIKNIDDRHLTDWIKLAKEYVHFQGLPARICYAPYGERERIGLMINDMVKNGDLEAPVAIGRDHHDTGSVASPYRETEAMKDGIIINNQAAAAKDLYNKIIGNYIQEGSLQRINNPPFDNASDTNLANEMNAIAVYSNYMPSTAKPVPPNVNYTVIADNTIVEEQIGIWLANSYNNYMSNNTFINVETDVSSHYGIS
;
A
#
# COMPACT_ATOMS: atom_id res chain seq x y z
N MET A 1 22.44 -28.48 -1.32
CA MET A 1 23.56 -27.52 -1.44
C MET A 1 22.96 -26.15 -1.16
N PHE A 2 23.05 -25.67 0.08
CA PHE A 2 22.50 -24.34 0.43
C PHE A 2 23.34 -23.27 -0.29
N ILE A 3 22.70 -22.44 -1.09
CA ILE A 3 23.36 -21.24 -1.65
C ILE A 3 23.56 -20.28 -0.48
N VAL A 4 24.78 -20.26 0.06
CA VAL A 4 25.23 -19.25 1.01
C VAL A 4 25.44 -17.98 0.22
N TYR A 5 24.50 -17.04 0.31
CA TYR A 5 24.64 -15.70 -0.25
C TYR A 5 25.64 -14.91 0.62
N ASN A 6 26.94 -15.14 0.45
CA ASN A 6 27.94 -14.21 0.94
C ASN A 6 27.98 -13.02 -0.03
N ASN A 7 27.47 -11.86 0.43
CA ASN A 7 27.23 -10.62 -0.31
C ASN A 7 26.09 -10.73 -1.34
N ILE A 8 24.86 -10.42 -0.92
CA ILE A 8 23.74 -10.26 -1.85
C ILE A 8 24.02 -9.04 -2.74
N ASP A 9 24.12 -9.25 -4.05
CA ASP A 9 24.18 -8.16 -5.01
C ASP A 9 22.81 -7.48 -5.08
N HIS A 10 22.65 -6.38 -4.34
CA HIS A 10 21.42 -5.59 -4.32
C HIS A 10 21.08 -4.95 -5.67
N LYS A 11 22.02 -4.93 -6.64
CA LYS A 11 21.77 -4.36 -7.98
C LYS A 11 20.97 -5.29 -8.88
N ASN A 12 21.06 -6.60 -8.65
CA ASN A 12 20.49 -7.61 -9.52
C ASN A 12 19.87 -8.76 -8.71
N ILE A 13 18.99 -8.40 -7.79
CA ILE A 13 18.32 -9.34 -6.91
C ILE A 13 16.99 -9.80 -7.53
N HIS A 14 16.76 -11.11 -7.56
CA HIS A 14 15.53 -11.71 -8.10
C HIS A 14 15.03 -12.78 -7.15
N ALA A 15 13.70 -12.93 -7.06
CA ALA A 15 13.11 -13.95 -6.22
C ALA A 15 13.49 -15.35 -6.72
N PRO A 16 13.75 -16.33 -5.83
CA PRO A 16 13.86 -17.72 -6.24
C PRO A 16 12.59 -18.21 -6.95
N HIS A 17 12.76 -18.99 -8.02
CA HIS A 17 11.67 -19.56 -8.84
C HIS A 17 11.57 -21.08 -8.65
N GLY A 18 10.50 -21.68 -9.17
CA GLY A 18 10.25 -23.12 -9.18
C GLY A 18 9.86 -23.70 -7.81
N ASN A 19 9.96 -25.01 -7.66
CA ASN A 19 9.48 -25.76 -6.50
C ASN A 19 10.58 -26.15 -5.47
N ILE A 20 11.80 -25.67 -5.66
CA ILE A 20 12.92 -25.94 -4.74
C ILE A 20 12.94 -24.89 -3.63
N LEU A 21 12.90 -25.36 -2.39
CA LEU A 21 12.89 -24.50 -1.20
C LEU A 21 14.31 -24.07 -0.79
N ASN A 22 14.41 -22.84 -0.31
CA ASN A 22 15.59 -22.28 0.35
C ASN A 22 15.41 -22.20 1.88
N THR A 23 14.21 -22.48 2.36
CA THR A 23 13.76 -22.40 3.75
C THR A 23 13.17 -23.75 4.21
N LYS A 24 12.77 -23.85 5.48
CA LYS A 24 12.23 -25.09 6.08
C LYS A 24 10.75 -25.37 5.77
N GLY A 25 10.07 -24.48 5.05
CA GLY A 25 8.67 -24.63 4.70
C GLY A 25 8.20 -23.55 3.71
N TRP A 26 7.09 -23.84 3.02
CA TRP A 26 6.56 -22.92 2.00
C TRP A 26 6.15 -21.55 2.57
N SER A 27 5.67 -21.47 3.81
CA SER A 27 5.30 -20.20 4.44
C SER A 27 6.49 -19.26 4.64
N GLN A 28 7.64 -19.80 5.03
CA GLN A 28 8.90 -19.07 5.14
C GLN A 28 9.44 -18.74 3.74
N GLU A 29 9.35 -19.68 2.80
CA GLU A 29 9.77 -19.50 1.42
C GLU A 29 9.00 -18.36 0.73
N ALA A 30 7.69 -18.27 0.97
CA ALA A 30 6.88 -17.19 0.44
C ALA A 30 7.36 -15.84 0.97
N ALA A 31 7.54 -15.70 2.29
CA ALA A 31 8.06 -14.47 2.87
C ALA A 31 9.44 -14.10 2.29
N LEU A 32 10.32 -15.08 2.10
CA LEU A 32 11.63 -14.92 1.47
C LEU A 32 11.53 -14.44 0.01
N ARG A 33 10.72 -15.12 -0.81
CA ARG A 33 10.54 -14.76 -2.22
C ARG A 33 9.90 -13.40 -2.37
N LEU A 34 8.93 -13.07 -1.53
CA LEU A 34 8.21 -11.81 -1.57
C LEU A 34 9.07 -10.61 -1.15
N ILE A 35 9.88 -10.70 -0.07
CA ILE A 35 10.79 -9.60 0.29
C ILE A 35 11.83 -9.35 -0.81
N ILE A 36 12.29 -10.43 -1.46
CA ILE A 36 13.21 -10.31 -2.59
C ILE A 36 12.51 -9.73 -3.81
N ASN A 37 11.28 -10.15 -4.11
CA ASN A 37 10.48 -9.60 -5.22
C ASN A 37 10.24 -8.10 -5.07
N ASN A 38 10.02 -7.62 -3.84
CA ASN A 38 9.93 -6.19 -3.55
C ASN A 38 11.18 -5.40 -3.97
N LEU A 39 12.33 -6.05 -4.10
CA LEU A 39 13.60 -5.45 -4.50
C LEU A 39 14.04 -5.86 -5.91
N ASP A 40 13.21 -6.55 -6.68
CA ASP A 40 13.52 -6.89 -8.07
C ASP A 40 13.70 -5.59 -8.88
N PRO A 41 14.76 -5.43 -9.71
CA PRO A 41 14.95 -4.23 -10.54
C PRO A 41 13.79 -3.90 -11.49
N MET A 42 12.98 -4.89 -11.89
CA MET A 42 11.75 -4.66 -12.65
C MET A 42 10.63 -4.08 -11.79
N VAL A 43 10.64 -4.35 -10.48
CA VAL A 43 9.58 -4.01 -9.52
C VAL A 43 9.90 -2.73 -8.77
N ALA A 44 11.05 -2.67 -8.10
CA ALA A 44 11.46 -1.60 -7.20
C ALA A 44 11.81 -0.31 -7.94
N LYS A 45 11.79 0.81 -7.20
CA LYS A 45 12.29 2.10 -7.63
C LYS A 45 13.82 2.15 -7.64
N ASP A 46 14.42 1.78 -6.52
CA ASP A 46 15.85 1.85 -6.27
C ASP A 46 16.26 0.71 -5.31
N PRO A 47 16.45 -0.50 -5.86
CA PRO A 47 16.70 -1.69 -5.05
C PRO A 47 18.05 -1.67 -4.35
N GLU A 48 19.04 -0.95 -4.89
CA GLU A 48 20.37 -0.79 -4.25
C GLU A 48 20.26 -0.17 -2.86
N ASN A 49 19.34 0.79 -2.70
CA ASN A 49 19.03 1.46 -1.44
C ASN A 49 17.83 0.85 -0.70
N LEU A 50 17.38 -0.34 -1.12
CA LEU A 50 16.24 -1.08 -0.59
C LEU A 50 14.89 -0.36 -0.76
N ILE A 51 14.81 0.65 -1.63
CA ILE A 51 13.63 1.48 -1.83
C ILE A 51 12.74 0.84 -2.90
N VAL A 52 11.53 0.47 -2.47
CA VAL A 52 10.52 -0.15 -3.31
C VAL A 52 9.72 0.91 -4.06
N TYR A 53 9.03 1.82 -3.36
CA TYR A 53 8.19 2.88 -3.98
C TYR A 53 7.86 4.03 -3.00
N GLY A 54 7.13 5.04 -3.49
CA GLY A 54 6.46 6.04 -2.64
C GLY A 54 7.40 7.02 -1.93
N GLY A 55 8.48 7.44 -2.62
CA GLY A 55 9.55 8.24 -2.02
C GLY A 55 10.67 7.33 -1.53
N LYS A 56 10.74 7.10 -0.21
CA LYS A 56 11.72 6.23 0.47
C LYS A 56 11.07 5.02 1.17
N GLY A 57 9.97 4.49 0.64
CA GLY A 57 9.35 3.27 1.16
C GLY A 57 10.27 2.08 0.95
N LYS A 58 10.79 1.47 2.02
CA LYS A 58 11.83 0.43 1.98
C LYS A 58 11.30 -0.96 2.35
N ALA A 59 11.96 -2.00 1.83
CA ALA A 59 11.68 -3.40 2.18
C ALA A 59 12.34 -3.83 3.51
N ALA A 60 13.51 -3.29 3.81
CA ALA A 60 14.26 -3.50 5.04
C ALA A 60 15.05 -2.24 5.42
N ARG A 61 15.43 -2.11 6.69
CA ARG A 61 15.94 -0.84 7.25
C ARG A 61 17.25 -0.40 6.60
N ASN A 62 18.14 -1.36 6.40
CA ASN A 62 19.47 -1.23 5.79
C ASN A 62 19.95 -2.62 5.35
N SER A 63 21.03 -2.69 4.57
CA SER A 63 21.54 -3.95 4.00
C SER A 63 21.82 -5.02 5.07
N LYS A 64 22.43 -4.64 6.20
CA LYS A 64 22.68 -5.58 7.31
C LYS A 64 21.38 -6.16 7.89
N ALA A 65 20.33 -5.34 8.01
CA ALA A 65 19.03 -5.79 8.47
C ALA A 65 18.36 -6.71 7.44
N PHE A 66 18.47 -6.39 6.15
CA PHE A 66 18.00 -7.23 5.06
C PHE A 66 18.66 -8.61 5.09
N ASP A 67 19.98 -8.68 5.11
CA ASP A 67 20.74 -9.94 5.15
C ASP A 67 20.32 -10.79 6.36
N LYS A 68 20.15 -10.16 7.53
CA LYS A 68 19.72 -10.88 8.74
C LYS A 68 18.28 -11.38 8.65
N ILE A 69 17.39 -10.67 7.96
CA ILE A 69 16.02 -11.15 7.69
C ILE A 69 16.07 -12.39 6.79
N ILE A 70 16.86 -12.35 5.71
CA ILE A 70 17.03 -13.50 4.82
C ILE A 70 17.57 -14.71 5.59
N GLU A 71 18.62 -14.53 6.39
CA GLU A 71 19.17 -15.59 7.25
C GLU A 71 18.12 -16.14 8.22
N SER A 72 17.36 -15.25 8.89
CA SER A 72 16.32 -15.64 9.85
C SER A 72 15.22 -16.48 9.17
N LEU A 73 14.76 -16.08 7.97
CA LEU A 73 13.72 -16.81 7.24
C LEU A 73 14.17 -18.21 6.78
N LYS A 74 15.46 -18.38 6.46
CA LYS A 74 16.01 -19.69 6.09
C LYS A 74 16.04 -20.67 7.25
N GLU A 75 16.29 -20.18 8.45
CA GLU A 75 16.40 -21.01 9.66
C GLU A 75 15.09 -21.14 10.45
N LEU A 76 14.08 -20.30 10.20
CA LEU A 76 12.82 -20.25 10.94
C LEU A 76 12.03 -21.57 10.84
N GLU A 77 11.69 -22.16 11.98
CA GLU A 77 10.89 -23.38 12.04
C GLU A 77 9.39 -23.12 11.75
N ASN A 78 8.64 -24.19 11.52
CA ASN A 78 7.21 -24.12 11.19
C ASN A 78 6.31 -23.73 12.37
N ASP A 79 6.79 -23.83 13.61
CA ASP A 79 6.11 -23.40 14.83
C ASP A 79 6.81 -22.20 15.48
N GLU A 80 7.52 -21.40 14.70
CA GLU A 80 8.16 -20.16 15.15
C GLU A 80 7.60 -18.93 14.42
N THR A 81 7.75 -17.77 15.05
CA THR A 81 7.36 -16.47 14.51
C THR A 81 8.53 -15.48 14.63
N LEU A 82 8.92 -14.91 13.49
CA LEU A 82 9.91 -13.84 13.36
C LEU A 82 9.26 -12.47 13.61
N LEU A 83 9.88 -11.65 14.45
CA LEU A 83 9.47 -10.27 14.70
C LEU A 83 10.31 -9.28 13.90
N ILE A 84 9.64 -8.45 13.10
CA ILE A 84 10.24 -7.36 12.34
C ILE A 84 9.77 -6.02 12.93
N GLN A 85 10.71 -5.28 13.51
CA GLN A 85 10.48 -3.92 13.98
C GLN A 85 11.11 -2.96 12.99
N SER A 86 10.32 -2.09 12.35
CA SER A 86 10.74 -1.12 11.33
C SER A 86 11.83 -1.66 10.41
N GLY A 87 11.54 -2.75 9.70
CA GLY A 87 12.44 -3.39 8.74
C GLY A 87 13.70 -4.05 9.32
N LYS A 88 13.70 -4.41 10.61
CA LYS A 88 14.81 -5.11 11.28
C LYS A 88 14.29 -6.34 12.02
N SER A 89 14.94 -7.50 11.82
CA SER A 89 14.74 -8.71 12.64
C SER A 89 15.20 -8.44 14.08
N VAL A 90 14.30 -8.60 15.05
CA VAL A 90 14.56 -8.34 16.48
C VAL A 90 14.41 -9.56 17.39
N GLY A 91 13.78 -10.63 16.93
CA GLY A 91 13.64 -11.85 17.70
C GLY A 91 12.80 -12.91 16.99
N ILE A 92 12.98 -14.16 17.41
CA ILE A 92 12.17 -15.31 17.00
C ILE A 92 11.62 -15.94 18.27
N PHE A 93 10.32 -16.23 18.28
CA PHE A 93 9.66 -16.89 19.40
C PHE A 93 8.89 -18.10 18.91
N ARG A 94 8.88 -19.15 19.72
CA ARG A 94 8.04 -20.32 19.46
C ARG A 94 6.57 -19.95 19.65
N THR A 95 5.75 -20.34 18.68
CA THR A 95 4.30 -20.15 18.62
C THR A 95 3.63 -21.48 18.24
N THR A 96 2.80 -21.51 17.20
CA THR A 96 2.14 -22.72 16.67
C THR A 96 2.19 -22.72 15.15
N ARG A 97 1.91 -23.84 14.49
CA ARG A 97 1.94 -23.92 13.02
C ARG A 97 0.92 -23.02 12.33
N GLU A 98 -0.19 -22.74 12.99
CA GLU A 98 -1.30 -21.90 12.51
C GLU A 98 -1.02 -20.41 12.74
N SER A 99 -0.04 -20.08 13.57
CA SER A 99 0.37 -18.69 13.82
C SER A 99 1.07 -18.08 12.58
N PRO A 100 1.06 -16.76 12.41
CA PRO A 100 1.87 -16.11 11.38
C PRO A 100 3.36 -16.42 11.54
N ARG A 101 4.05 -16.69 10.43
CA ARG A 101 5.52 -16.88 10.45
C ARG A 101 6.28 -15.57 10.68
N VAL A 102 5.70 -14.44 10.31
CA VAL A 102 6.33 -13.12 10.45
C VAL A 102 5.31 -12.12 10.96
N LEU A 103 5.66 -11.36 11.99
CA LEU A 103 4.90 -10.20 12.46
C LEU A 103 5.72 -8.94 12.20
N ILE A 104 5.11 -7.96 11.52
CA ILE A 104 5.78 -6.76 11.04
C ILE A 104 5.11 -5.51 11.61
N VAL A 105 5.90 -4.66 12.26
CA VAL A 105 5.46 -3.33 12.71
C VAL A 105 6.46 -2.29 12.22
N ASN A 106 6.06 -1.49 11.24
CA ASN A 106 6.91 -0.45 10.65
C ASN A 106 6.41 0.95 11.00
N ALA A 107 7.34 1.88 11.24
CA ALA A 107 7.07 3.31 11.41
C ALA A 107 6.05 3.71 12.49
N GLN A 108 5.75 2.82 13.45
CA GLN A 108 4.83 3.14 14.54
C GLN A 108 5.52 4.08 15.54
N ILE A 109 4.95 5.28 15.72
CA ILE A 109 5.44 6.31 16.62
C ILE A 109 4.28 6.75 17.52
N VAL A 110 4.56 7.01 18.79
CA VAL A 110 3.56 7.52 19.73
C VAL A 110 2.98 8.84 19.19
N PRO A 111 1.64 9.05 19.16
CA PRO A 111 1.01 10.07 18.32
C PRO A 111 1.56 11.49 18.46
N ARG A 112 1.92 11.92 19.68
CA ARG A 112 2.49 13.26 19.93
C ARG A 112 3.82 13.50 19.19
N TRP A 113 4.56 12.43 18.91
CA TRP A 113 5.86 12.44 18.25
C TRP A 113 5.81 11.97 16.80
N ALA A 114 4.62 11.61 16.27
CA ALA A 114 4.44 11.17 14.89
C ALA A 114 4.47 12.36 13.93
N THR A 115 5.60 13.07 13.87
CA THR A 115 5.85 14.20 12.96
C THR A 115 6.94 13.83 11.95
N HIS A 116 6.95 14.54 10.82
CA HIS A 116 7.94 14.33 9.77
C HIS A 116 9.37 14.49 10.28
N ASP A 117 9.64 15.57 11.01
CA ASP A 117 10.99 15.87 11.53
C ASP A 117 11.49 14.79 12.49
N ILE A 118 10.64 14.33 13.41
CA ILE A 118 11.00 13.27 14.35
C ILE A 118 11.21 11.95 13.61
N PHE A 119 10.34 11.63 12.65
CA PHE A 119 10.50 10.43 11.84
C PHE A 119 11.85 10.41 11.12
N TRP A 120 12.25 11.51 10.48
CA TRP A 120 13.51 11.58 9.74
C TRP A 120 14.74 11.65 10.65
N ASP A 121 14.66 12.25 11.84
CA ASP A 121 15.73 12.10 12.85
C ASP A 121 15.93 10.63 13.25
N LEU A 122 14.84 9.92 13.53
CA LEU A 122 14.90 8.49 13.88
C LEU A 122 15.42 7.64 12.72
N GLU A 123 15.07 7.95 11.47
CA GLU A 123 15.56 7.22 10.29
C GLU A 123 17.06 7.48 10.09
N ALA A 124 17.50 8.74 10.19
CA ALA A 124 18.91 9.11 10.09
C ALA A 124 19.78 8.43 11.16
N ARG A 125 19.22 8.21 12.36
CA ARG A 125 19.86 7.46 13.45
C ARG A 125 19.76 5.93 13.31
N GLY A 126 19.11 5.43 12.26
CA GLY A 126 18.93 3.99 12.02
C GLY A 126 17.94 3.29 12.96
N LEU A 127 17.02 4.04 13.58
CA LEU A 127 16.07 3.54 14.57
C LEU A 127 14.69 3.19 14.00
N THR A 128 14.34 3.74 12.83
CA THR A 128 13.08 3.44 12.14
C THR A 128 13.29 3.26 10.63
N MET A 129 12.21 2.93 9.92
CA MET A 129 12.15 2.73 8.48
C MET A 129 10.77 3.14 7.98
N PHE A 130 10.68 3.82 6.84
CA PHE A 130 9.40 4.09 6.19
C PHE A 130 8.97 2.83 5.44
N GLY A 131 7.95 2.14 5.94
CA GLY A 131 7.46 0.89 5.33
C GLY A 131 6.45 1.10 4.20
N GLN A 132 5.97 2.33 3.98
CA GLN A 132 4.78 2.56 3.15
C GLN A 132 3.66 1.56 3.56
N MET A 133 2.88 1.09 2.61
CA MET A 133 1.89 0.04 2.78
C MET A 133 2.53 -1.31 2.46
N THR A 134 2.85 -1.56 1.18
CA THR A 134 3.30 -2.88 0.70
C THR A 134 4.82 -3.03 0.56
N ALA A 135 5.58 -1.94 0.76
CA ALA A 135 7.04 -1.97 0.67
C ALA A 135 7.64 -2.75 1.84
N GLY A 136 7.31 -2.37 3.07
CA GLY A 136 7.83 -3.00 4.28
C GLY A 136 7.05 -4.24 4.74
N SER A 137 5.92 -4.57 4.09
CA SER A 137 5.12 -5.78 4.33
C SER A 137 5.24 -6.83 3.23
N TRP A 138 6.11 -6.58 2.24
CA TRP A 138 6.56 -7.56 1.25
C TRP A 138 5.42 -8.11 0.38
N ILE A 139 4.59 -7.23 -0.18
CA ILE A 139 3.51 -7.66 -1.11
C ILE A 139 3.29 -6.66 -2.26
N TYR A 140 4.37 -5.98 -2.66
CA TYR A 140 4.35 -5.07 -3.78
C TYR A 140 4.56 -5.83 -5.09
N ILE A 141 3.70 -5.58 -6.07
CA ILE A 141 3.61 -6.31 -7.35
C ILE A 141 3.84 -5.37 -8.54
N GLY A 142 4.65 -4.33 -8.33
CA GLY A 142 4.88 -3.29 -9.31
C GLY A 142 3.65 -2.42 -9.55
N THR A 143 3.63 -1.82 -10.74
CA THR A 143 2.63 -0.84 -11.19
C THR A 143 1.21 -1.41 -11.20
N GLN A 144 1.07 -2.72 -11.40
CA GLN A 144 -0.21 -3.42 -11.38
C GLN A 144 -0.94 -3.24 -10.04
N GLY A 145 -0.22 -3.10 -8.92
CA GLY A 145 -0.82 -3.01 -7.58
C GLY A 145 -1.80 -1.86 -7.39
N VAL A 146 -1.69 -0.79 -8.18
CA VAL A 146 -2.62 0.35 -8.16
C VAL A 146 -3.45 0.45 -9.45
N LEU A 147 -3.17 -0.37 -10.47
CA LEU A 147 -3.82 -0.27 -11.77
C LEU A 147 -5.32 -0.42 -11.68
N GLN A 148 -5.81 -1.40 -10.92
CA GLN A 148 -7.25 -1.61 -10.84
C GLN A 148 -7.96 -0.48 -10.11
N VAL A 149 -7.41 0.06 -9.01
CA VAL A 149 -8.08 1.18 -8.34
C VAL A 149 -8.14 2.42 -9.25
N THR A 150 -7.15 2.64 -10.10
CA THR A 150 -7.18 3.70 -11.12
C THR A 150 -8.20 3.41 -12.20
N TYR A 151 -8.28 2.17 -12.65
CA TYR A 151 -9.31 1.73 -13.57
C TYR A 151 -10.72 1.95 -12.97
N GLU A 152 -10.96 1.51 -11.73
CA GLU A 152 -12.23 1.65 -11.03
C GLU A 152 -12.61 3.11 -10.79
N THR A 153 -11.63 3.96 -10.48
CA THR A 153 -11.85 5.39 -10.28
C THR A 153 -12.37 6.03 -11.57
N LEU A 154 -11.69 5.78 -12.69
CA LEU A 154 -12.08 6.31 -14.00
C LEU A 154 -13.40 5.68 -14.51
N ASN A 155 -13.63 4.40 -14.22
CA ASN A 155 -14.82 3.67 -14.61
C ASN A 155 -16.06 4.14 -13.83
N ALA A 156 -15.91 4.38 -12.52
CA ALA A 156 -16.95 4.99 -11.70
C ALA A 156 -17.22 6.44 -12.09
N LEU A 157 -16.19 7.21 -12.44
CA LEU A 157 -16.33 8.56 -12.97
C LEU A 157 -17.14 8.57 -14.27
N ALA A 158 -16.83 7.66 -15.21
CA ALA A 158 -17.58 7.49 -16.46
C ALA A 158 -19.09 7.33 -16.21
N ARG A 159 -19.45 6.45 -15.26
CA ARG A 159 -20.85 6.21 -14.90
C ARG A 159 -21.51 7.39 -14.18
N LYS A 160 -20.82 7.97 -13.18
CA LYS A 160 -21.41 8.99 -12.29
C LYS A 160 -21.53 10.36 -12.97
N ILE A 161 -20.55 10.73 -13.81
CA ILE A 161 -20.47 12.07 -14.42
C ILE A 161 -20.94 12.06 -15.87
N TYR A 162 -20.50 11.09 -16.67
CA TYR A 162 -20.81 11.04 -18.09
C TYR A 162 -21.95 10.07 -18.44
N HIS A 163 -22.49 9.36 -17.46
CA HIS A 163 -23.57 8.37 -17.64
C HIS A 163 -23.25 7.35 -18.73
N SER A 164 -22.00 6.89 -18.76
CA SER A 164 -21.44 5.95 -19.73
C SER A 164 -20.69 4.81 -19.04
N ASP A 165 -20.59 3.66 -19.71
CA ASP A 165 -19.82 2.50 -19.23
C ASP A 165 -18.30 2.69 -19.40
N ASN A 166 -17.89 3.66 -20.23
CA ASN A 166 -16.50 3.97 -20.53
C ASN A 166 -16.32 5.47 -20.88
N LEU A 167 -15.10 5.85 -21.24
CA LEU A 167 -14.68 7.23 -21.51
C LEU A 167 -14.38 7.50 -22.99
N ASP A 168 -15.07 6.82 -23.91
CA ASP A 168 -14.91 7.04 -25.35
C ASP A 168 -15.09 8.52 -25.72
N GLY A 169 -14.18 9.02 -26.56
CA GLY A 169 -14.20 10.41 -27.03
C GLY A 169 -13.72 11.44 -25.99
N LYS A 170 -13.33 11.00 -24.79
CA LYS A 170 -12.82 11.85 -23.71
C LYS A 170 -11.29 11.82 -23.64
N TRP A 171 -10.73 12.82 -22.96
CA TRP A 171 -9.33 12.76 -22.55
C TRP A 171 -9.05 13.13 -21.10
N PHE A 172 -8.03 12.48 -20.56
CA PHE A 172 -7.58 12.60 -19.18
C PHE A 172 -6.22 13.32 -19.10
N LEU A 173 -6.18 14.42 -18.37
CA LEU A 173 -4.94 15.10 -17.97
C LEU A 173 -4.58 14.67 -16.54
N SER A 174 -3.35 14.18 -16.35
CA SER A 174 -2.78 13.99 -15.01
C SER A 174 -1.27 14.23 -15.02
N ALA A 175 -0.62 14.02 -13.88
CA ALA A 175 0.83 14.06 -13.75
C ALA A 175 1.38 12.94 -12.87
N GLY A 176 2.68 12.67 -13.02
CA GLY A 176 3.44 11.64 -12.32
C GLY A 176 3.35 10.25 -13.00
N LEU A 177 4.50 9.77 -13.51
CA LEU A 177 4.67 8.43 -14.10
C LEU A 177 5.59 7.54 -13.25
N GLY A 178 5.69 7.85 -11.95
CA GLY A 178 6.40 7.04 -10.95
C GLY A 178 5.77 5.67 -10.72
N GLU A 179 6.22 4.94 -9.69
CA GLU A 179 5.90 3.53 -9.44
C GLU A 179 4.39 3.24 -9.43
N MET A 180 3.61 4.12 -8.80
CA MET A 180 2.14 4.07 -8.78
C MET A 180 1.52 4.89 -9.94
N GLY A 181 2.00 6.13 -10.16
CA GLY A 181 1.53 7.05 -11.22
C GLY A 181 1.56 6.50 -12.63
N GLY A 182 2.48 5.58 -12.91
CA GLY A 182 2.58 4.90 -14.20
C GLY A 182 1.37 4.03 -14.55
N ALA A 183 0.49 3.71 -13.60
CA ALA A 183 -0.72 2.93 -13.88
C ALA A 183 -1.84 3.76 -14.52
N GLN A 184 -1.78 5.09 -14.41
CA GLN A 184 -2.81 6.02 -14.89
C GLN A 184 -3.06 5.88 -16.40
N THR A 185 -1.99 5.72 -17.18
CA THR A 185 -2.02 5.58 -18.63
C THR A 185 -2.77 4.34 -19.07
N LEU A 186 -2.43 3.18 -18.48
CA LEU A 186 -3.07 1.91 -18.84
C LEU A 186 -4.51 1.84 -18.32
N ALA A 187 -4.79 2.35 -17.13
CA ALA A 187 -6.15 2.45 -16.60
C ALA A 187 -7.07 3.33 -17.47
N ALA A 188 -6.54 4.46 -17.98
CA ALA A 188 -7.25 5.32 -18.91
C ALA A 188 -7.55 4.58 -20.22
N LYS A 189 -6.54 3.91 -20.80
CA LYS A 189 -6.69 3.12 -22.02
C LYS A 189 -7.70 1.98 -21.87
N MET A 190 -7.67 1.25 -20.76
CA MET A 190 -8.65 0.20 -20.43
C MET A 190 -10.08 0.75 -20.27
N ASN A 191 -10.21 2.01 -19.86
CA ASN A 191 -11.49 2.75 -19.86
C ASN A 191 -11.78 3.44 -21.20
N ARG A 192 -11.01 3.16 -22.25
CA ARG A 192 -11.17 3.74 -23.59
C ARG A 192 -11.02 5.27 -23.61
N CYS A 193 -10.17 5.79 -22.74
CA CYS A 193 -9.83 7.21 -22.63
C CYS A 193 -8.45 7.50 -23.24
N THR A 194 -8.32 8.57 -24.01
CA THR A 194 -7.01 9.11 -24.40
C THR A 194 -6.42 9.88 -23.22
N SER A 195 -5.12 9.76 -22.93
CA SER A 195 -4.52 10.44 -21.76
C SER A 195 -3.26 11.22 -22.11
N ILE A 196 -3.07 12.39 -21.51
CA ILE A 196 -1.79 13.09 -21.45
C ILE A 196 -1.33 13.10 -19.99
N ILE A 197 -0.23 12.40 -19.69
CA ILE A 197 0.33 12.35 -18.34
C ILE A 197 1.66 13.08 -18.32
N VAL A 198 1.75 14.17 -17.56
CA VAL A 198 2.94 15.00 -17.44
C VAL A 198 3.95 14.34 -16.49
N GLU A 199 5.20 14.22 -16.92
CA GLU A 199 6.29 13.72 -16.08
C GLU A 199 7.57 14.47 -16.41
N ILE A 200 8.33 14.85 -15.39
CA ILE A 200 9.54 15.65 -15.54
C ILE A 200 10.80 14.78 -15.68
N ASP A 201 10.74 13.54 -15.23
CA ASP A 201 11.82 12.56 -15.32
C ASP A 201 11.64 11.63 -16.53
N ILE A 202 12.51 11.83 -17.54
CA ILE A 202 12.53 11.01 -18.75
C ILE A 202 12.76 9.52 -18.48
N GLU A 203 13.47 9.16 -17.40
CA GLU A 203 13.73 7.75 -17.09
C GLU A 203 12.45 7.03 -16.64
N LYS A 204 11.54 7.72 -15.95
CA LYS A 204 10.22 7.17 -15.62
C LYS A 204 9.37 6.99 -16.87
N ILE A 205 9.37 7.94 -17.80
CA ILE A 205 8.68 7.81 -19.10
C ILE A 205 9.21 6.58 -19.85
N ARG A 206 10.54 6.46 -19.98
CA ARG A 206 11.20 5.32 -20.63
C ARG A 206 10.84 3.99 -19.98
N ARG A 207 10.78 3.95 -18.65
CA ARG A 207 10.31 2.77 -17.91
C ARG A 207 8.88 2.37 -18.31
N ARG A 208 7.95 3.32 -18.43
CA ARG A 208 6.55 3.02 -18.82
C ARG A 208 6.39 2.59 -20.27
N LEU A 209 7.21 3.10 -21.18
CA LEU A 209 7.26 2.63 -22.56
C LEU A 209 7.80 1.19 -22.65
N ARG A 210 8.88 0.91 -21.91
CA ARG A 210 9.50 -0.42 -21.84
C ARG A 210 8.52 -1.45 -21.29
N ASP A 211 7.88 -1.12 -20.17
CA ASP A 211 6.95 -2.00 -19.45
C ASP A 211 5.55 -2.05 -20.08
N LYS A 212 5.34 -1.37 -21.23
CA LYS A 212 4.08 -1.31 -21.99
C LYS A 212 2.88 -0.71 -21.24
N TYR A 213 3.15 0.11 -20.23
CA TYR A 213 2.13 0.91 -19.56
C TYR A 213 1.86 2.24 -20.28
N LEU A 214 2.77 2.71 -21.14
CA LEU A 214 2.65 3.93 -21.93
C LEU A 214 2.85 3.62 -23.42
N ASP A 215 2.05 4.24 -24.30
CA ASP A 215 2.13 4.01 -25.75
C ASP A 215 3.19 4.87 -26.43
N THR A 216 3.23 6.16 -26.11
CA THR A 216 4.17 7.12 -26.71
C THR A 216 4.48 8.27 -25.77
N TYR A 217 5.47 9.10 -26.12
CA TYR A 217 5.75 10.33 -25.43
C TYR A 217 6.25 11.44 -26.37
N THR A 218 6.17 12.67 -25.91
CA THR A 218 6.74 13.86 -26.55
C THR A 218 7.19 14.87 -25.49
N ASP A 219 8.03 15.83 -25.86
CA ASP A 219 8.45 16.97 -25.02
C ASP A 219 7.78 18.29 -25.45
N SER A 220 6.84 18.23 -26.39
CA SER A 220 6.07 19.37 -26.88
C SER A 220 4.59 19.23 -26.52
N LEU A 221 4.07 20.24 -25.81
CA LEU A 221 2.63 20.32 -25.50
C LEU A 221 1.78 20.36 -26.77
N ASP A 222 2.25 21.05 -27.82
CA ASP A 222 1.53 21.16 -29.09
C ASP A 222 1.40 19.79 -29.79
N GLU A 223 2.49 19.03 -29.82
CA GLU A 223 2.46 17.68 -30.39
C GLU A 223 1.61 16.73 -29.55
N ALA A 224 1.68 16.84 -28.21
CA ALA A 224 0.84 16.03 -27.31
C ALA A 224 -0.65 16.28 -27.56
N LEU A 225 -1.06 17.55 -27.71
CA LEU A 225 -2.44 17.93 -28.00
C LEU A 225 -2.89 17.43 -29.38
N LYS A 226 -2.03 17.53 -30.39
CA LYS A 226 -2.30 16.99 -31.73
C LYS A 226 -2.49 15.46 -31.71
N LEU A 227 -1.58 14.72 -31.07
CA LEU A 227 -1.68 13.27 -30.93
C LEU A 227 -2.96 12.86 -30.18
N LYS A 228 -3.33 13.62 -29.15
CA LYS A 228 -4.58 13.43 -28.42
C LYS A 228 -5.79 13.60 -29.34
N ASP A 229 -5.86 14.68 -30.11
CA ASP A 229 -6.98 14.94 -31.04
C ASP A 229 -7.08 13.88 -32.14
N GLU A 230 -5.95 13.48 -32.72
CA GLU A 230 -5.89 12.40 -33.71
C GLU A 230 -6.33 11.05 -33.12
N SER A 231 -5.96 10.77 -31.87
CA SER A 231 -6.34 9.55 -31.18
C SER A 231 -7.84 9.48 -30.90
N ILE A 232 -8.42 10.57 -30.40
CA ILE A 232 -9.87 10.70 -30.18
C ILE A 232 -10.62 10.54 -31.51
N LYS A 233 -10.21 11.26 -32.55
CA LYS A 233 -10.85 11.21 -33.88
C LYS A 233 -10.84 9.80 -34.49
N ASN A 234 -9.80 9.02 -34.23
CA ASN A 234 -9.62 7.68 -34.78
C ASN A 234 -10.05 6.55 -33.83
N GLY A 235 -10.56 6.85 -32.62
CA GLY A 235 -10.96 5.85 -31.63
C GLY A 235 -9.82 4.95 -31.13
N LYS A 236 -8.61 5.51 -30.94
CA LYS A 236 -7.39 4.74 -30.59
C LYS A 236 -6.98 4.78 -29.10
N HIS A 237 -7.62 5.63 -28.28
CA HIS A 237 -7.44 5.73 -26.82
C HIS A 237 -5.95 5.74 -26.39
N LEU A 238 -5.20 6.67 -26.97
CA LEU A 238 -3.74 6.70 -26.88
C LEU A 238 -3.30 7.24 -25.52
N SER A 239 -2.33 6.57 -24.89
CA SER A 239 -1.65 7.09 -23.71
C SER A 239 -0.37 7.85 -24.11
N ILE A 240 -0.27 9.12 -23.72
CA ILE A 240 0.79 10.05 -24.13
C ILE A 240 1.50 10.55 -22.88
N GLY A 241 2.80 10.28 -22.77
CA GLY A 241 3.66 10.94 -21.78
C GLY A 241 4.10 12.30 -22.31
N LEU A 242 3.96 13.35 -21.50
CA LEU A 242 4.50 14.67 -21.81
C LEU A 242 5.68 14.98 -20.90
N LEU A 243 6.88 15.06 -21.46
CA LEU A 243 8.07 15.47 -20.72
C LEU A 243 7.94 16.95 -20.35
N GLY A 244 7.73 17.24 -19.07
CA GLY A 244 7.50 18.61 -18.59
C GLY A 244 7.17 18.70 -17.10
N ASN A 245 7.00 19.92 -16.61
CA ASN A 245 6.56 20.17 -15.24
C ASN A 245 5.02 20.35 -15.19
N ALA A 246 4.35 19.67 -14.27
CA ALA A 246 2.89 19.71 -14.13
C ALA A 246 2.38 21.12 -13.85
N ALA A 247 2.99 21.85 -12.91
CA ALA A 247 2.62 23.23 -12.59
C ALA A 247 2.70 24.16 -13.83
N THR A 248 3.70 23.96 -14.70
CA THR A 248 3.83 24.71 -15.95
C THR A 248 2.76 24.31 -16.96
N VAL A 249 2.64 23.01 -17.25
CA VAL A 249 1.73 22.51 -18.31
C VAL A 249 0.27 22.81 -17.98
N TYR A 250 -0.16 22.61 -16.72
CA TYR A 250 -1.54 22.83 -16.33
C TYR A 250 -1.91 24.31 -16.50
N ASN A 251 -1.02 25.21 -16.10
CA ASN A 251 -1.24 26.65 -16.25
C ASN A 251 -1.20 27.09 -17.72
N GLU A 252 -0.36 26.47 -18.55
CA GLU A 252 -0.33 26.76 -19.98
C GLU A 252 -1.64 26.35 -20.67
N LEU A 253 -2.24 25.22 -20.29
CA LEU A 253 -3.56 24.81 -20.76
C LEU A 253 -4.66 25.80 -20.33
N VAL A 254 -4.59 26.33 -19.11
CA VAL A 254 -5.47 27.42 -18.64
C VAL A 254 -5.31 28.67 -19.51
N ASN A 255 -4.07 29.12 -19.76
CA ASN A 255 -3.79 30.29 -20.58
C ASN A 255 -4.33 30.16 -22.02
N ARG A 256 -4.31 28.94 -22.55
CA ARG A 256 -4.83 28.61 -23.89
C ARG A 256 -6.33 28.33 -23.92
N ASN A 257 -7.00 28.37 -22.76
CA ASN A 257 -8.41 28.02 -22.62
C ASN A 257 -8.73 26.61 -23.16
N ILE A 258 -7.82 25.66 -22.95
CA ILE A 258 -7.99 24.26 -23.31
C ILE A 258 -8.41 23.50 -22.06
N ILE A 259 -9.67 23.07 -22.02
CA ILE A 259 -10.26 22.40 -20.85
C ILE A 259 -10.21 20.88 -21.07
N PRO A 260 -9.51 20.12 -20.21
CA PRO A 260 -9.58 18.66 -20.22
C PRO A 260 -10.96 18.15 -19.82
N ASP A 261 -11.37 16.97 -20.29
CA ASP A 261 -12.59 16.36 -19.79
C ASP A 261 -12.40 15.93 -18.33
N ILE A 262 -11.26 15.29 -18.04
CA ILE A 262 -10.92 14.75 -16.71
C ILE A 262 -9.56 15.29 -16.28
N VAL A 263 -9.41 15.70 -15.02
CA VAL A 263 -8.15 16.20 -14.45
C VAL A 263 -7.87 15.54 -13.10
N SER A 264 -6.63 15.11 -12.90
CA SER A 264 -6.14 14.68 -11.58
C SER A 264 -4.64 14.96 -11.43
N ASP A 265 -4.03 14.43 -10.38
CA ASP A 265 -2.58 14.44 -10.15
C ASP A 265 -2.15 13.20 -9.34
N GLN A 266 -1.00 12.63 -9.69
CA GLN A 266 -0.33 11.59 -8.92
C GLN A 266 1.20 11.81 -8.83
N THR A 267 1.64 13.07 -8.87
CA THR A 267 2.99 13.44 -8.39
C THR A 267 3.18 12.98 -6.93
N ALA A 268 4.43 12.91 -6.46
CA ALA A 268 4.71 12.55 -5.06
C ALA A 268 4.62 13.78 -4.14
N ALA A 269 3.50 14.52 -4.19
CA ALA A 269 3.25 15.73 -3.40
C ALA A 269 3.29 15.48 -1.88
N HIS A 270 3.06 14.24 -1.43
CA HIS A 270 3.16 13.84 -0.02
C HIS A 270 4.56 13.99 0.57
N ASP A 271 5.60 14.05 -0.27
CA ASP A 271 6.99 14.25 0.14
C ASP A 271 7.55 15.54 -0.47
N ILE A 272 7.23 16.68 0.15
CA ILE A 272 7.72 18.01 -0.27
C ILE A 272 9.24 18.15 -0.32
N ASN A 273 9.98 17.22 0.32
CA ASN A 273 11.44 17.28 0.35
C ASN A 273 12.08 16.64 -0.88
N LEU A 274 11.36 15.77 -1.61
CA LEU A 274 11.96 14.98 -2.70
C LEU A 274 11.00 14.68 -3.86
N GLY A 275 9.72 14.54 -3.59
CA GLY A 275 8.72 13.96 -4.49
C GLY A 275 8.15 14.92 -5.53
N TYR A 276 8.27 16.22 -5.32
CA TYR A 276 7.71 17.25 -6.21
C TYR A 276 8.80 18.21 -6.68
N VAL A 277 8.95 18.39 -7.99
CA VAL A 277 9.96 19.27 -8.59
C VAL A 277 9.34 20.65 -8.82
N PRO A 278 9.89 21.73 -8.24
CA PRO A 278 9.36 23.07 -8.45
C PRO A 278 9.52 23.52 -9.91
N GLU A 279 8.61 24.37 -10.37
CA GLU A 279 8.63 24.95 -11.71
C GLU A 279 9.97 25.66 -11.99
N GLY A 280 10.48 25.50 -13.22
CA GLY A 280 11.75 26.09 -13.67
C GLY A 280 13.00 25.25 -13.38
N TYR A 281 12.85 24.06 -12.79
CA TYR A 281 13.95 23.13 -12.50
C TYR A 281 13.80 21.81 -13.25
N ASP A 282 14.93 21.21 -13.62
CA ASP A 282 15.02 19.81 -14.03
C ASP A 282 15.47 18.92 -12.86
N ILE A 283 15.52 17.60 -13.04
CA ILE A 283 15.91 16.63 -11.98
C ILE A 283 17.28 16.94 -11.38
N LYS A 284 18.27 17.33 -12.19
CA LYS A 284 19.65 17.54 -11.73
C LYS A 284 19.78 18.83 -10.92
N SER A 285 19.24 19.92 -11.45
CA SER A 285 19.25 21.24 -10.81
C SER A 285 18.40 21.27 -9.54
N PHE A 286 17.27 20.54 -9.53
CA PHE A 286 16.43 20.30 -8.36
C PHE A 286 17.21 19.66 -7.20
N GLN A 287 17.93 18.57 -7.47
CA GLN A 287 18.67 17.84 -6.43
C GLN A 287 19.71 18.73 -5.77
N LYS A 288 20.46 19.48 -6.58
CA LYS A 288 21.45 20.44 -6.09
C LYS A 288 20.79 21.59 -5.30
N PHE A 289 19.71 22.16 -5.81
CA PHE A 289 19.01 23.27 -5.16
C PHE A 289 18.47 22.89 -3.78
N ARG A 290 17.94 21.67 -3.64
CA ARG A 290 17.48 21.11 -2.37
C ARG A 290 18.62 21.00 -1.34
N GLU A 291 19.83 20.66 -1.76
CA GLU A 291 21.00 20.54 -0.88
C GLU A 291 21.56 21.90 -0.48
N ASP A 292 21.68 22.81 -1.45
CA ASP A 292 22.25 24.13 -1.24
C ASP A 292 21.34 25.04 -0.41
N ASN A 293 20.02 25.01 -0.63
CA ASN A 293 19.04 25.93 -0.02
C ASN A 293 17.71 25.23 0.33
N PRO A 294 17.67 24.33 1.32
CA PRO A 294 16.50 23.47 1.59
C PRO A 294 15.21 24.23 1.92
N GLU A 295 15.28 25.37 2.60
CA GLU A 295 14.09 26.16 2.98
C GLU A 295 13.50 26.92 1.78
N GLU A 296 14.35 27.57 0.99
CA GLU A 296 13.92 28.23 -0.25
C GLU A 296 13.39 27.20 -1.25
N PHE A 297 14.01 26.01 -1.31
CA PHE A 297 13.53 24.88 -2.08
C PHE A 297 12.09 24.49 -1.71
N LYS A 298 11.81 24.25 -0.41
CA LYS A 298 10.44 23.93 0.05
C LYS A 298 9.46 25.03 -0.32
N ARG A 299 9.86 26.30 -0.16
CA ARG A 299 9.02 27.46 -0.53
C ARG A 299 8.63 27.41 -2.02
N ARG A 300 9.58 27.12 -2.91
CA ARG A 300 9.33 26.98 -4.36
C ARG A 300 8.43 25.78 -4.70
N VAL A 301 8.56 24.67 -3.96
CA VAL A 301 7.67 23.52 -4.10
C VAL A 301 6.23 23.90 -3.77
N TYR A 302 6.01 24.56 -2.62
CA TYR A 302 4.67 25.05 -2.26
C TYR A 302 4.10 26.02 -3.30
N GLU A 303 4.90 26.98 -3.79
CA GLU A 303 4.46 27.90 -4.86
C GLU A 303 4.00 27.14 -6.11
N SER A 304 4.75 26.11 -6.51
CA SER A 304 4.44 25.31 -7.71
C SER A 304 3.17 24.48 -7.51
N ILE A 305 3.02 23.81 -6.37
CA ILE A 305 1.82 23.05 -6.00
C ILE A 305 0.59 23.97 -5.97
N VAL A 306 0.69 25.15 -5.34
CA VAL A 306 -0.41 26.12 -5.32
C VAL A 306 -0.79 26.55 -6.73
N ARG A 307 0.19 26.76 -7.62
CA ARG A 307 -0.04 27.11 -9.03
C ARG A 307 -0.75 25.98 -9.78
N GLU A 308 -0.37 24.73 -9.56
CA GLU A 308 -1.00 23.56 -10.17
C GLU A 308 -2.45 23.36 -9.68
N VAL A 309 -2.67 23.39 -8.36
CA VAL A 309 -4.01 23.19 -7.78
C VAL A 309 -4.97 24.33 -8.17
N ASN A 310 -4.49 25.56 -8.30
CA ASN A 310 -5.30 26.65 -8.86
C ASN A 310 -5.76 26.35 -10.30
N ALA A 311 -4.89 25.78 -11.13
CA ALA A 311 -5.28 25.37 -12.49
C ALA A 311 -6.30 24.21 -12.45
N MET A 312 -6.14 23.24 -11.56
CA MET A 312 -7.14 22.19 -11.34
C MET A 312 -8.51 22.74 -10.93
N ILE A 313 -8.56 23.71 -10.01
CA ILE A 313 -9.79 24.41 -9.62
C ILE A 313 -10.39 25.19 -10.80
N TYR A 314 -9.55 25.86 -11.59
CA TYR A 314 -10.00 26.51 -12.82
C TYR A 314 -10.69 25.52 -13.75
N PHE A 315 -10.07 24.37 -14.04
CA PHE A 315 -10.70 23.35 -14.90
C PHE A 315 -12.02 22.83 -14.32
N LYS A 316 -12.11 22.61 -13.01
CA LYS A 316 -13.36 22.22 -12.34
C LYS A 316 -14.47 23.25 -12.58
N ASN A 317 -14.15 24.53 -12.42
CA ASN A 317 -15.10 25.63 -12.63
C ASN A 317 -15.49 25.82 -14.10
N HIS A 318 -14.76 25.21 -15.04
CA HIS A 318 -15.05 25.23 -16.47
C HIS A 318 -15.58 23.88 -16.99
N GLY A 319 -16.02 23.00 -16.08
CA GLY A 319 -16.77 21.78 -16.42
C GLY A 319 -15.95 20.50 -16.51
N ALA A 320 -14.64 20.54 -16.22
CA ALA A 320 -13.84 19.33 -16.12
C ALA A 320 -14.24 18.51 -14.87
N ALA A 321 -14.18 17.18 -15.01
CA ALA A 321 -14.26 16.28 -13.86
C ALA A 321 -12.89 16.25 -13.15
N VAL A 322 -12.80 16.91 -12.00
CA VAL A 322 -11.53 17.07 -11.26
C VAL A 322 -11.58 16.35 -9.93
N PHE A 323 -10.55 15.57 -9.62
CA PHE A 323 -10.41 14.87 -8.35
C PHE A 323 -8.96 14.77 -7.89
N ASP A 324 -8.76 14.73 -6.57
CA ASP A 324 -7.48 14.41 -5.93
C ASP A 324 -7.30 12.90 -5.84
N TYR A 325 -6.10 12.43 -6.19
CA TYR A 325 -5.79 11.01 -6.25
C TYR A 325 -4.91 10.50 -5.10
N GLY A 326 -5.10 11.09 -3.91
CA GLY A 326 -4.59 10.55 -2.65
C GLY A 326 -3.10 10.72 -2.44
N ASN A 327 -2.50 11.77 -3.00
CA ASN A 327 -1.10 12.14 -2.87
C ASN A 327 -0.87 13.38 -2.00
N ASP A 328 -1.90 13.85 -1.28
CA ASP A 328 -1.85 14.97 -0.33
C ASP A 328 -1.67 16.37 -0.98
N ILE A 329 -1.80 16.49 -2.31
CA ILE A 329 -1.57 17.77 -3.01
C ILE A 329 -2.49 18.89 -2.54
N ARG A 330 -3.76 18.59 -2.21
CA ARG A 330 -4.71 19.58 -1.67
C ARG A 330 -4.25 20.13 -0.32
N THR A 331 -3.75 19.28 0.57
CA THR A 331 -3.19 19.69 1.86
C THR A 331 -1.97 20.56 1.67
N ARG A 332 -1.06 20.18 0.76
CA ARG A 332 0.14 20.98 0.45
C ARG A 332 -0.20 22.32 -0.17
N ALA A 333 -1.21 22.39 -1.03
CA ALA A 333 -1.69 23.67 -1.55
C ALA A 333 -2.30 24.54 -0.44
N LEU A 334 -3.06 23.96 0.49
CA LEU A 334 -3.60 24.69 1.65
C LEU A 334 -2.49 25.24 2.54
N GLU A 335 -1.47 24.43 2.85
CA GLU A 335 -0.27 24.85 3.59
C GLU A 335 0.49 25.96 2.85
N GLY A 336 0.52 25.91 1.52
CA GLY A 336 1.06 26.96 0.63
C GLY A 336 0.18 28.22 0.53
N GLY A 337 -0.99 28.26 1.19
CA GLY A 337 -1.86 29.42 1.29
C GLY A 337 -3.12 29.39 0.42
N LEU A 338 -3.37 28.32 -0.34
CA LEU A 338 -4.58 28.17 -1.17
C LEU A 338 -5.78 27.71 -0.34
N LYS A 339 -6.57 28.66 0.16
CA LYS A 339 -7.66 28.40 1.10
C LYS A 339 -8.74 27.45 0.58
N ASN A 340 -8.97 27.43 -0.72
CA ASN A 340 -10.02 26.64 -1.35
C ASN A 340 -9.47 25.38 -2.08
N ALA A 341 -8.29 24.89 -1.67
CA ALA A 341 -7.71 23.67 -2.22
C ALA A 341 -8.61 22.43 -2.10
N PHE A 342 -9.44 22.38 -1.05
CA PHE A 342 -10.41 21.31 -0.79
C PHE A 342 -11.75 21.48 -1.53
N ASP A 343 -11.86 22.48 -2.42
CA ASP A 343 -12.94 22.51 -3.43
C ASP A 343 -12.80 21.33 -4.40
N ILE A 344 -11.63 20.67 -4.46
CA ILE A 344 -11.41 19.41 -5.18
C ILE A 344 -11.70 18.23 -4.26
N ASP A 345 -12.56 17.32 -4.72
CA ASP A 345 -12.95 16.13 -3.97
C ASP A 345 -11.89 15.04 -4.06
N GLY A 346 -11.69 14.28 -2.98
CA GLY A 346 -10.87 13.07 -2.99
C GLY A 346 -11.54 11.94 -3.77
N TYR A 347 -10.77 11.14 -4.49
CA TYR A 347 -11.33 10.05 -5.29
C TYR A 347 -12.06 8.97 -4.48
N VAL A 348 -11.65 8.73 -3.22
CA VAL A 348 -12.29 7.70 -2.39
C VAL A 348 -13.73 8.05 -2.06
N PRO A 349 -14.04 9.21 -1.42
CA PRO A 349 -15.42 9.60 -1.18
C PRO A 349 -16.23 9.73 -2.48
N ALA A 350 -15.62 10.18 -3.57
CA ALA A 350 -16.31 10.40 -4.84
C ALA A 350 -16.65 9.09 -5.59
N TYR A 351 -15.72 8.13 -5.64
CA TYR A 351 -15.76 7.03 -6.62
C TYR A 351 -15.56 5.63 -6.04
N ILE A 352 -14.76 5.46 -4.98
CA ILE A 352 -14.34 4.12 -4.51
C ILE A 352 -15.10 3.63 -3.28
N ARG A 353 -15.63 4.52 -2.43
CA ARG A 353 -16.26 4.13 -1.15
C ARG A 353 -17.41 3.12 -1.31
N ASP A 354 -18.15 3.18 -2.41
CA ASP A 354 -19.25 2.25 -2.68
C ASP A 354 -18.73 0.80 -2.84
N LEU A 355 -17.54 0.62 -3.44
CA LEU A 355 -16.87 -0.69 -3.50
C LEU A 355 -16.42 -1.14 -2.11
N PHE A 356 -15.88 -0.22 -1.30
CA PHE A 356 -15.47 -0.54 0.06
C PHE A 356 -16.63 -1.00 0.94
N ALA A 357 -17.81 -0.41 0.77
CA ALA A 357 -19.01 -0.75 1.52
C ALA A 357 -19.48 -2.21 1.33
N ILE A 358 -19.13 -2.84 0.20
CA ILE A 358 -19.44 -4.26 -0.08
C ILE A 358 -18.25 -5.20 0.14
N GLY A 359 -17.20 -4.72 0.80
CA GLY A 359 -15.98 -5.50 1.04
C GLY A 359 -15.06 -5.63 -0.19
N SER A 360 -15.33 -4.89 -1.27
CA SER A 360 -14.51 -4.94 -2.49
C SER A 360 -13.29 -4.03 -2.37
N GLY A 361 -12.11 -4.61 -2.58
CA GLY A 361 -10.83 -3.92 -2.41
C GLY A 361 -9.67 -4.72 -3.02
N PRO A 362 -8.43 -4.21 -2.98
CA PRO A 362 -7.31 -4.65 -3.83
C PRO A 362 -6.71 -5.99 -3.42
N PHE A 363 -7.51 -7.06 -3.51
CA PHE A 363 -7.10 -8.43 -3.33
C PHE A 363 -6.11 -8.82 -4.43
N ARG A 364 -5.02 -9.49 -4.07
CA ARG A 364 -3.95 -9.83 -5.01
C ARG A 364 -3.33 -11.17 -4.69
N TRP A 365 -2.74 -11.78 -5.69
CA TRP A 365 -1.99 -13.02 -5.55
C TRP A 365 -0.74 -13.05 -6.41
N VAL A 366 0.26 -13.83 -5.99
CA VAL A 366 1.59 -13.92 -6.59
C VAL A 366 1.95 -15.39 -6.77
N ALA A 367 2.23 -15.80 -8.01
CA ALA A 367 2.66 -17.16 -8.32
C ALA A 367 4.13 -17.34 -7.90
N LEU A 368 4.37 -18.08 -6.80
CA LEU A 368 5.72 -18.24 -6.27
C LEU A 368 6.61 -19.09 -7.20
N SER A 369 6.01 -19.87 -8.10
CA SER A 369 6.74 -20.59 -9.15
C SER A 369 7.57 -19.66 -10.04
N GLY A 370 7.16 -18.40 -10.19
CA GLY A 370 7.72 -17.50 -11.19
C GLY A 370 7.19 -17.78 -12.61
N ASN A 371 6.33 -18.79 -12.80
CA ASN A 371 5.74 -19.11 -14.10
C ASN A 371 4.47 -18.29 -14.35
N PRO A 372 4.40 -17.45 -15.40
CA PRO A 372 3.20 -16.68 -15.72
C PRO A 372 1.98 -17.55 -16.07
N ASP A 373 2.17 -18.78 -16.52
CA ASP A 373 1.07 -19.71 -16.82
C ASP A 373 0.23 -20.02 -15.58
N ASP A 374 0.79 -20.00 -14.38
CA ASP A 374 0.02 -20.19 -13.15
C ASP A 374 -1.00 -19.07 -12.96
N ILE A 375 -0.62 -17.81 -13.25
CA ILE A 375 -1.56 -16.68 -13.22
C ILE A 375 -2.62 -16.83 -14.31
N TYR A 376 -2.24 -17.21 -15.53
CA TYR A 376 -3.20 -17.36 -16.62
C TYR A 376 -4.21 -18.48 -16.37
N LYS A 377 -3.80 -19.59 -15.75
CA LYS A 377 -4.70 -20.67 -15.32
C LYS A 377 -5.67 -20.20 -14.24
N ILE A 378 -5.19 -19.43 -13.26
CA ILE A 378 -6.07 -18.83 -12.24
C ILE A 378 -7.06 -17.86 -12.89
N ASP A 379 -6.60 -17.01 -13.81
CA ASP A 379 -7.46 -16.08 -14.55
C ASP A 379 -8.57 -16.84 -15.31
N ASP A 380 -8.24 -17.93 -16.01
CA ASP A 380 -9.21 -18.78 -16.72
C ASP A 380 -10.19 -19.48 -15.76
N ALA A 381 -9.70 -19.94 -14.60
CA ALA A 381 -10.54 -20.53 -13.57
C ALA A 381 -11.53 -19.52 -12.98
N ILE A 382 -11.09 -18.28 -12.74
CA ILE A 382 -11.97 -17.19 -12.27
C ILE A 382 -13.04 -16.89 -13.33
N ILE A 383 -12.64 -16.67 -14.58
CA ILE A 383 -13.57 -16.37 -15.69
C ILE A 383 -14.62 -17.48 -15.86
N LYS A 384 -14.23 -18.74 -15.67
CA LYS A 384 -15.13 -19.89 -15.83
C LYS A 384 -16.09 -20.08 -14.65
N ASN A 385 -15.62 -19.87 -13.42
CA ASN A 385 -16.33 -20.34 -12.23
C ASN A 385 -16.99 -19.22 -11.41
N ILE A 386 -16.62 -17.96 -11.60
CA ILE A 386 -17.16 -16.82 -10.85
C ILE A 386 -18.22 -16.09 -11.67
N ASP A 387 -19.43 -15.93 -11.14
CA ASP A 387 -20.56 -15.23 -11.77
C ASP A 387 -20.65 -13.78 -11.29
N ASP A 388 -19.54 -13.05 -11.42
CA ASP A 388 -19.48 -11.60 -11.20
C ASP A 388 -18.88 -10.98 -12.47
N ARG A 389 -19.72 -10.27 -13.23
CA ARG A 389 -19.29 -9.63 -14.49
C ARG A 389 -18.26 -8.54 -14.26
N HIS A 390 -18.41 -7.75 -13.20
CA HIS A 390 -17.47 -6.68 -12.90
C HIS A 390 -16.07 -7.24 -12.65
N LEU A 391 -16.01 -8.31 -11.85
CA LEU A 391 -14.78 -9.03 -11.54
C LEU A 391 -14.18 -9.71 -12.79
N THR A 392 -14.99 -10.48 -13.52
CA THR A 392 -14.50 -11.29 -14.66
C THR A 392 -14.11 -10.44 -15.86
N ASP A 393 -14.76 -9.31 -16.10
CA ASP A 393 -14.37 -8.38 -17.18
C ASP A 393 -13.05 -7.68 -16.86
N TRP A 394 -12.80 -7.33 -15.60
CA TRP A 394 -11.49 -6.89 -15.16
C TRP A 394 -10.40 -7.95 -15.42
N ILE A 395 -10.65 -9.21 -15.06
CA ILE A 395 -9.66 -10.28 -15.27
C ILE A 395 -9.34 -10.48 -16.77
N LYS A 396 -10.34 -10.37 -17.67
CA LYS A 396 -10.10 -10.40 -19.13
C LYS A 396 -9.19 -9.26 -19.57
N LEU A 397 -9.47 -8.03 -19.13
CA LEU A 397 -8.64 -6.87 -19.44
C LEU A 397 -7.22 -7.03 -18.87
N ALA A 398 -7.10 -7.46 -17.62
CA ALA A 398 -5.81 -7.66 -16.98
C ALA A 398 -4.98 -8.74 -17.69
N LYS A 399 -5.61 -9.81 -18.19
CA LYS A 399 -4.97 -10.85 -18.99
C LYS A 399 -4.47 -10.35 -20.35
N GLU A 400 -5.19 -9.44 -21.00
CA GLU A 400 -4.82 -8.87 -22.30
C GLU A 400 -3.68 -7.83 -22.20
N TYR A 401 -3.74 -6.94 -21.21
CA TYR A 401 -2.92 -5.73 -21.20
C TYR A 401 -1.77 -5.73 -20.20
N VAL A 402 -1.88 -6.46 -19.09
CA VAL A 402 -0.89 -6.35 -18.01
C VAL A 402 0.34 -7.17 -18.32
N HIS A 403 1.48 -6.48 -18.29
CA HIS A 403 2.81 -7.08 -18.34
C HIS A 403 3.32 -7.27 -16.91
N PHE A 404 3.77 -8.48 -16.57
CA PHE A 404 4.24 -8.81 -15.23
C PHE A 404 5.60 -8.15 -14.92
N GLN A 405 5.82 -7.83 -13.64
CA GLN A 405 7.07 -7.26 -13.11
C GLN A 405 7.51 -8.14 -11.94
N GLY A 406 8.70 -8.73 -12.01
CA GLY A 406 9.16 -9.72 -11.03
C GLY A 406 8.34 -11.02 -11.11
N LEU A 407 7.99 -11.60 -9.96
CA LEU A 407 7.08 -12.74 -9.89
C LEU A 407 5.72 -12.39 -10.52
N PRO A 408 5.18 -13.26 -11.41
CA PRO A 408 3.85 -13.08 -11.97
C PRO A 408 2.80 -12.94 -10.88
N ALA A 409 1.98 -11.91 -10.99
CA ALA A 409 0.99 -11.55 -9.99
C ALA A 409 -0.26 -10.99 -10.64
N ARG A 410 -1.37 -11.01 -9.92
CA ARG A 410 -2.64 -10.43 -10.35
C ARG A 410 -3.29 -9.68 -9.19
N ILE A 411 -3.97 -8.58 -9.52
CA ILE A 411 -4.86 -7.85 -8.61
C ILE A 411 -6.30 -8.02 -9.09
N CYS A 412 -7.24 -8.07 -8.17
CA CYS A 412 -8.67 -8.14 -8.45
C CYS A 412 -9.46 -7.52 -7.29
N TYR A 413 -10.28 -6.49 -7.54
CA TYR A 413 -11.24 -5.98 -6.58
C TYR A 413 -12.34 -7.02 -6.40
N ALA A 414 -12.26 -7.75 -5.31
CA ALA A 414 -13.16 -8.85 -5.00
C ALA A 414 -14.00 -8.51 -3.75
N PRO A 415 -15.34 -8.55 -3.85
CA PRO A 415 -16.23 -8.27 -2.72
C PRO A 415 -16.11 -9.32 -1.62
N TYR A 416 -16.83 -9.07 -0.52
CA TYR A 416 -16.96 -10.06 0.55
C TYR A 416 -17.47 -11.41 0.01
N GLY A 417 -16.93 -12.52 0.52
CA GLY A 417 -17.23 -13.88 0.05
C GLY A 417 -16.41 -14.31 -1.18
N GLU A 418 -16.27 -13.46 -2.20
CA GLU A 418 -15.52 -13.82 -3.41
C GLU A 418 -14.01 -13.98 -3.15
N ARG A 419 -13.43 -13.24 -2.20
CA ARG A 419 -12.03 -13.43 -1.78
C ARG A 419 -11.77 -14.83 -1.24
N GLU A 420 -12.68 -15.35 -0.41
CA GLU A 420 -12.60 -16.70 0.16
C GLU A 420 -12.75 -17.75 -0.96
N ARG A 421 -13.76 -17.57 -1.81
CA ARG A 421 -14.02 -18.48 -2.94
C ARG A 421 -12.82 -18.59 -3.88
N ILE A 422 -12.23 -17.46 -4.26
CA ILE A 422 -11.02 -17.42 -5.09
C ILE A 422 -9.83 -18.04 -4.34
N GLY A 423 -9.65 -17.74 -3.05
CA GLY A 423 -8.56 -18.31 -2.25
C GLY A 423 -8.63 -19.84 -2.15
N LEU A 424 -9.81 -20.40 -1.88
CA LEU A 424 -10.03 -21.84 -1.84
C LEU A 424 -9.81 -22.48 -3.22
N MET A 425 -10.32 -21.86 -4.28
CA MET A 425 -10.10 -22.32 -5.65
C MET A 425 -8.62 -22.39 -6.01
N ILE A 426 -7.84 -21.34 -5.70
CA ILE A 426 -6.39 -21.34 -5.92
C ILE A 426 -5.72 -22.45 -5.11
N ASN A 427 -6.11 -22.64 -3.84
CA ASN A 427 -5.55 -23.70 -2.99
C ASN A 427 -5.80 -25.11 -3.56
N ASP A 428 -7.01 -25.36 -4.08
CA ASP A 428 -7.35 -26.63 -4.73
C ASP A 428 -6.53 -26.84 -6.00
N MET A 429 -6.32 -25.78 -6.80
CA MET A 429 -5.47 -25.85 -7.99
C MET A 429 -4.00 -26.17 -7.66
N VAL A 430 -3.46 -25.64 -6.55
CA VAL A 430 -2.12 -26.04 -6.07
C VAL A 430 -2.14 -27.51 -5.62
N LYS A 431 -3.14 -27.92 -4.82
CA LYS A 431 -3.27 -29.29 -4.31
C LYS A 431 -3.38 -30.33 -5.42
N ASN A 432 -4.08 -30.01 -6.50
CA ASN A 432 -4.27 -30.90 -7.66
C ASN A 432 -3.07 -30.92 -8.62
N GLY A 433 -2.08 -30.04 -8.43
CA GLY A 433 -0.94 -29.90 -9.33
C GLY A 433 -1.27 -29.17 -10.63
N ASP A 434 -2.40 -28.45 -10.68
CA ASP A 434 -2.73 -27.57 -11.81
C ASP A 434 -1.76 -26.39 -11.89
N LEU A 435 -1.23 -25.96 -10.72
CA LEU A 435 -0.22 -24.91 -10.56
C LEU A 435 1.14 -25.51 -10.16
N GLU A 436 2.23 -24.91 -10.61
CA GLU A 436 3.58 -25.46 -10.42
C GLU A 436 4.12 -25.33 -8.98
N ALA A 437 3.64 -24.33 -8.25
CA ALA A 437 4.03 -24.07 -6.87
C ALA A 437 2.91 -23.34 -6.11
N PRO A 438 3.02 -23.21 -4.78
CA PRO A 438 2.14 -22.36 -3.98
C PRO A 438 2.00 -20.92 -4.49
N VAL A 439 0.85 -20.35 -4.18
CA VAL A 439 0.50 -18.96 -4.50
C VAL A 439 0.41 -18.17 -3.19
N ALA A 440 1.07 -17.03 -3.13
CA ALA A 440 0.92 -16.09 -2.03
C ALA A 440 -0.29 -15.18 -2.29
N ILE A 441 -1.15 -15.01 -1.29
CA ILE A 441 -2.35 -14.17 -1.34
C ILE A 441 -2.19 -13.00 -0.37
N GLY A 442 -2.54 -11.80 -0.80
CA GLY A 442 -2.47 -10.60 0.03
C GLY A 442 -3.31 -9.47 -0.54
N ARG A 443 -2.97 -8.24 -0.14
CA ARG A 443 -3.63 -7.00 -0.56
C ARG A 443 -2.76 -5.79 -0.29
N ASP A 444 -3.21 -4.62 -0.77
CA ASP A 444 -2.73 -3.35 -0.23
C ASP A 444 -3.27 -3.11 1.19
N HIS A 445 -2.69 -2.14 1.91
CA HIS A 445 -3.31 -1.60 3.13
C HIS A 445 -4.46 -0.63 2.81
N HIS A 446 -4.53 -0.14 1.56
CA HIS A 446 -5.69 0.56 0.99
C HIS A 446 -6.86 -0.42 0.78
N ASP A 447 -7.55 -0.82 1.86
CA ASP A 447 -8.66 -1.77 1.79
C ASP A 447 -9.74 -1.43 2.81
N THR A 448 -10.90 -2.05 2.66
CA THR A 448 -12.18 -1.69 3.28
C THR A 448 -12.14 -1.57 4.80
N GLY A 449 -11.30 -2.37 5.48
CA GLY A 449 -11.22 -2.45 6.94
C GLY A 449 -9.81 -2.38 7.51
N SER A 450 -8.80 -1.94 6.75
CA SER A 450 -7.39 -2.00 7.17
C SER A 450 -6.69 -0.66 7.35
N VAL A 451 -7.39 0.47 7.14
CA VAL A 451 -6.77 1.80 7.18
C VAL A 451 -7.70 2.86 7.75
N ALA A 452 -7.11 3.75 8.55
CA ALA A 452 -7.70 5.02 8.97
C ALA A 452 -6.87 6.15 8.37
N SER A 453 -7.45 6.90 7.45
CA SER A 453 -6.77 7.98 6.72
C SER A 453 -7.76 9.12 6.44
N PRO A 454 -7.84 10.12 7.33
CA PRO A 454 -8.81 11.21 7.27
C PRO A 454 -8.82 12.04 5.99
N TYR A 455 -7.73 12.02 5.24
CA TYR A 455 -7.54 12.79 4.01
C TYR A 455 -7.57 11.92 2.75
N ARG A 456 -7.93 10.63 2.89
CA ARG A 456 -8.02 9.69 1.77
C ARG A 456 -9.09 8.63 2.01
N GLU A 457 -8.76 7.45 2.54
CA GLU A 457 -9.69 6.33 2.63
C GLU A 457 -10.94 6.61 3.48
N THR A 458 -10.74 7.28 4.61
CA THR A 458 -11.81 7.62 5.56
C THR A 458 -12.16 9.11 5.53
N GLU A 459 -11.91 9.79 4.40
CA GLU A 459 -12.29 11.20 4.20
C GLU A 459 -13.81 11.37 4.15
N ALA A 460 -14.39 12.24 4.98
CA ALA A 460 -15.83 12.54 4.98
C ALA A 460 -16.73 11.30 5.16
N MET A 461 -16.45 10.48 6.17
CA MET A 461 -17.36 9.40 6.61
C MET A 461 -18.72 9.99 7.04
N LYS A 462 -19.82 9.29 6.70
CA LYS A 462 -21.21 9.79 6.90
C LYS A 462 -21.57 10.08 8.35
N ASP A 463 -20.97 9.35 9.28
CA ASP A 463 -21.14 9.50 10.73
C ASP A 463 -20.24 10.58 11.34
N GLY A 464 -19.41 11.24 10.53
CA GLY A 464 -18.46 12.24 10.99
C GLY A 464 -17.29 11.64 11.79
N ILE A 465 -17.12 10.31 11.84
CA ILE A 465 -15.93 9.67 12.44
C ILE A 465 -14.77 9.91 11.48
N ILE A 466 -14.21 11.09 11.63
CA ILE A 466 -12.91 11.46 11.10
C ILE A 466 -11.99 11.32 12.30
N ILE A 467 -10.99 10.43 12.25
CA ILE A 467 -9.91 10.41 13.24
C ILE A 467 -9.02 11.64 12.97
N ASN A 468 -9.61 12.83 13.09
CA ASN A 468 -8.91 14.09 13.21
C ASN A 468 -8.67 14.32 14.69
N ASN A 469 -7.59 15.05 14.99
CA ASN A 469 -7.09 15.44 16.31
C ASN A 469 -8.07 16.21 17.24
N GLN A 470 -9.39 16.08 17.08
CA GLN A 470 -10.38 16.46 18.08
C GLN A 470 -10.64 15.28 19.02
N ALA A 471 -9.69 15.04 19.93
CA ALA A 471 -9.80 14.04 20.99
C ALA A 471 -11.05 14.21 21.89
N ALA A 472 -11.74 15.36 21.83
CA ALA A 472 -12.98 15.61 22.59
C ALA A 472 -14.23 15.00 21.93
N ALA A 473 -14.43 15.20 20.62
CA ALA A 473 -15.62 14.72 19.92
C ALA A 473 -15.60 13.19 19.73
N ALA A 474 -14.43 12.62 19.43
CA ALA A 474 -14.25 11.17 19.33
C ALA A 474 -14.48 10.45 20.67
N LYS A 475 -14.12 11.08 21.79
CA LYS A 475 -14.29 10.53 23.14
C LYS A 475 -15.76 10.53 23.58
N ASP A 476 -16.48 11.61 23.33
CA ASP A 476 -17.90 11.69 23.69
C ASP A 476 -18.75 10.74 22.84
N LEU A 477 -18.43 10.58 21.55
CA LEU A 477 -19.10 9.61 20.68
C LEU A 477 -18.70 8.16 21.02
N TYR A 478 -17.42 7.87 21.30
CA TYR A 478 -16.98 6.57 21.78
C TYR A 478 -17.71 6.16 23.07
N ASN A 479 -17.82 7.07 24.04
CA ASN A 479 -18.56 6.82 25.27
C ASN A 479 -20.08 6.66 25.04
N LYS A 480 -20.63 7.33 24.01
CA LYS A 480 -22.05 7.17 23.63
C LYS A 480 -22.33 5.85 22.94
N ILE A 481 -21.43 5.43 22.03
CA ILE A 481 -21.53 4.16 21.31
C ILE A 481 -21.30 3.00 22.27
N ILE A 482 -20.21 3.03 23.06
CA ILE A 482 -19.93 2.01 24.07
C ILE A 482 -21.00 2.02 25.17
N GLY A 483 -21.48 3.20 25.61
CA GLY A 483 -22.55 3.31 26.59
C GLY A 483 -23.86 2.67 26.14
N ASN A 484 -24.20 2.80 24.84
CA ASN A 484 -25.37 2.14 24.26
C ASN A 484 -25.15 0.64 24.04
N TYR A 485 -23.95 0.22 23.60
CA TYR A 485 -23.60 -1.19 23.39
C TYR A 485 -23.48 -1.99 24.69
N ILE A 486 -23.07 -1.36 25.79
CA ILE A 486 -23.01 -1.98 27.13
C ILE A 486 -24.43 -2.17 27.70
N GLN A 487 -25.38 -1.31 27.36
CA GLN A 487 -26.78 -1.47 27.81
C GLN A 487 -27.52 -2.61 27.10
N GLU A 488 -27.14 -2.96 25.86
CA GLU A 488 -27.84 -3.99 25.08
C GLU A 488 -27.22 -5.41 25.19
N GLY A 489 -26.15 -5.59 25.97
CA GLY A 489 -25.59 -6.92 26.23
C GLY A 489 -24.99 -7.63 25.00
N SER A 490 -24.81 -6.93 23.88
CA SER A 490 -24.31 -7.48 22.62
C SER A 490 -22.93 -6.93 22.26
N LEU A 491 -21.89 -7.44 22.92
CA LEU A 491 -20.52 -7.37 22.40
C LEU A 491 -20.41 -8.35 21.20
N GLN A 492 -20.98 -7.98 20.05
CA GLN A 492 -20.67 -8.65 18.79
C GLN A 492 -19.37 -8.09 18.20
N ARG A 493 -18.52 -9.04 17.80
CA ARG A 493 -17.22 -8.90 17.16
C ARG A 493 -17.23 -7.84 16.06
N ILE A 494 -16.52 -6.74 16.28
CA ILE A 494 -16.09 -5.81 15.23
C ILE A 494 -14.58 -5.70 15.39
N ASN A 495 -13.83 -6.56 14.69
CA ASN A 495 -12.41 -6.40 14.30
C ASN A 495 -11.81 -7.72 13.77
N ASN A 496 -12.53 -8.36 12.86
CA ASN A 496 -11.99 -9.32 11.90
C ASN A 496 -12.94 -9.27 10.70
N PRO A 497 -12.46 -9.29 9.44
CA PRO A 497 -13.31 -9.85 8.39
C PRO A 497 -13.71 -11.27 8.88
N PRO A 498 -14.99 -11.66 8.86
CA PRO A 498 -15.43 -12.90 9.47
C PRO A 498 -14.79 -14.09 8.73
N PHE A 499 -13.78 -14.70 9.34
CA PHE A 499 -13.53 -16.14 9.24
C PHE A 499 -14.24 -16.88 10.38
N ASP A 500 -15.40 -16.37 10.78
CA ASP A 500 -16.12 -16.84 11.95
C ASP A 500 -17.58 -17.09 11.57
N ASN A 501 -17.76 -18.16 10.80
CA ASN A 501 -18.83 -19.15 10.93
C ASN A 501 -18.73 -20.19 9.80
N ALA A 502 -17.79 -21.11 9.91
CA ALA A 502 -17.98 -22.45 9.37
C ALA A 502 -17.22 -23.43 10.28
N SER A 503 -17.98 -24.27 10.95
CA SER A 503 -17.54 -25.49 11.58
C SER A 503 -16.87 -26.41 10.55
N ASP A 504 -15.59 -26.21 10.27
CA ASP A 504 -14.75 -27.22 9.61
C ASP A 504 -13.32 -27.10 10.12
N THR A 505 -13.05 -27.88 11.17
CA THR A 505 -11.73 -28.19 11.76
C THR A 505 -10.77 -28.92 10.81
N ASN A 506 -11.00 -28.85 9.49
CA ASN A 506 -10.17 -29.49 8.46
C ASN A 506 -9.25 -28.52 7.71
N LEU A 507 -9.43 -27.20 7.83
CA LEU A 507 -8.66 -26.21 7.06
C LEU A 507 -7.20 -26.04 7.51
N ALA A 508 -6.85 -26.41 8.75
CA ALA A 508 -5.50 -26.23 9.28
C ALA A 508 -4.48 -27.29 8.81
N ASN A 509 -4.92 -28.41 8.24
CA ASN A 509 -4.04 -29.53 7.90
C ASN A 509 -3.64 -29.60 6.41
N GLU A 510 -4.22 -28.77 5.53
CA GLU A 510 -4.06 -28.92 4.06
C GLU A 510 -3.92 -27.59 3.27
N MET A 511 -3.43 -26.51 3.90
CA MET A 511 -3.19 -25.25 3.17
C MET A 511 -1.90 -25.30 2.35
N ASN A 512 -2.04 -25.33 1.03
CA ASN A 512 -0.98 -25.17 0.04
C ASN A 512 -0.90 -23.73 -0.52
N ALA A 513 -1.78 -22.82 -0.09
CA ALA A 513 -1.75 -21.38 -0.36
C ALA A 513 -1.42 -20.59 0.92
N ILE A 514 -0.68 -19.47 0.79
CA ILE A 514 -0.15 -18.70 1.94
C ILE A 514 -0.78 -17.32 1.98
N ALA A 515 -1.43 -16.97 3.09
CA ALA A 515 -2.04 -15.65 3.29
C ALA A 515 -1.09 -14.69 4.05
N VAL A 516 -0.93 -13.47 3.53
CA VAL A 516 -0.18 -12.38 4.17
C VAL A 516 -1.17 -11.35 4.72
N TYR A 517 -1.19 -11.14 6.04
CA TYR A 517 -2.09 -10.19 6.69
C TYR A 517 -1.30 -8.98 7.25
N SER A 518 -1.82 -7.77 7.01
CA SER A 518 -1.40 -6.55 7.68
C SER A 518 -2.50 -6.12 8.67
N ASN A 519 -2.25 -6.23 9.96
CA ASN A 519 -3.15 -5.71 10.99
C ASN A 519 -2.55 -4.45 11.63
N TYR A 520 -3.35 -3.38 11.71
CA TYR A 520 -3.04 -2.22 12.53
C TYR A 520 -3.88 -2.27 13.80
N MET A 521 -3.27 -2.06 14.97
CA MET A 521 -4.00 -1.85 16.22
C MET A 521 -4.12 -0.35 16.51
N PRO A 522 -5.33 0.19 16.77
CA PRO A 522 -5.47 1.48 17.43
C PRO A 522 -5.25 1.31 18.95
N SER A 523 -4.32 2.07 19.53
CA SER A 523 -4.11 2.11 20.97
C SER A 523 -4.96 3.19 21.64
N THR A 524 -5.52 2.88 22.81
CA THR A 524 -6.10 3.85 23.73
C THR A 524 -5.42 3.75 25.09
N ALA A 525 -4.58 4.74 25.44
CA ALA A 525 -4.31 5.13 26.84
C ALA A 525 -3.67 6.53 26.92
N LYS A 526 -4.06 7.31 27.93
CA LYS A 526 -3.68 8.71 28.17
C LYS A 526 -2.30 8.86 28.84
N PRO A 527 -1.58 10.00 28.64
CA PRO A 527 -0.39 10.35 29.40
C PRO A 527 -0.71 11.08 30.73
N VAL A 528 0.12 10.84 31.75
CA VAL A 528 0.21 11.63 33.00
C VAL A 528 1.25 12.74 32.79
N PRO A 529 1.05 13.99 33.27
CA PRO A 529 1.97 15.10 33.01
C PRO A 529 3.22 15.09 33.92
N PRO A 530 4.32 15.74 33.50
CA PRO A 530 5.59 15.75 34.22
C PRO A 530 5.62 16.90 35.23
N ASN A 531 5.87 16.59 36.49
CA ASN A 531 6.66 17.39 37.43
C ASN A 531 6.76 16.65 38.76
N VAL A 532 7.99 16.46 39.24
CA VAL A 532 8.48 16.51 40.64
C VAL A 532 9.67 15.55 40.82
N ASN A 533 10.65 16.04 41.55
CA ASN A 533 12.01 15.56 41.80
C ASN A 533 12.15 14.07 42.16
N TYR A 534 13.27 13.50 41.71
CA TYR A 534 13.72 12.16 42.05
C TYR A 534 13.88 11.97 43.57
N THR A 535 13.19 10.96 44.11
CA THR A 535 13.64 10.21 45.28
C THR A 535 13.32 8.75 44.97
N VAL A 536 14.37 7.96 44.76
CA VAL A 536 14.24 6.51 44.58
C VAL A 536 13.81 5.93 45.92
N ILE A 537 12.53 5.59 46.04
CA ILE A 537 12.02 4.69 47.06
C ILE A 537 11.48 3.49 46.28
N ALA A 538 12.20 2.38 46.40
CA ALA A 538 11.73 1.09 45.93
C ALA A 538 10.53 0.70 46.80
N ASP A 539 9.33 0.80 46.23
CA ASP A 539 8.11 0.28 46.84
C ASP A 539 7.61 -0.89 45.99
N ASN A 540 7.67 -2.07 46.59
CA ASN A 540 7.30 -3.37 46.02
C ASN A 540 5.78 -3.49 45.95
N THR A 541 5.16 -2.75 45.02
CA THR A 541 3.77 -3.02 44.66
C THR A 541 3.76 -3.79 43.35
N ILE A 542 3.58 -5.10 43.44
CA ILE A 542 3.16 -5.93 42.31
C ILE A 542 1.77 -5.43 41.93
N VAL A 543 1.70 -4.57 40.91
CA VAL A 543 0.47 -4.32 40.18
C VAL A 543 0.45 -5.38 39.09
N GLU A 544 -0.58 -6.22 39.08
CA GLU A 544 -0.82 -7.20 38.03
C GLU A 544 -0.87 -6.51 36.65
N GLU A 545 0.27 -6.44 35.98
CA GLU A 545 0.34 -6.17 34.56
C GLU A 545 -0.06 -7.45 33.82
N GLN A 546 -1.35 -7.59 33.51
CA GLN A 546 -1.78 -8.52 32.48
C GLN A 546 -1.26 -8.01 31.13
N ILE A 547 -0.04 -8.44 30.78
CA ILE A 547 0.40 -8.51 29.39
C ILE A 547 -0.54 -9.52 28.72
N GLY A 548 -1.57 -9.02 28.05
CA GLY A 548 -2.47 -9.84 27.24
C GLY A 548 -1.73 -10.36 26.01
N ILE A 549 -1.03 -11.48 26.16
CA ILE A 549 -0.69 -12.35 25.03
C ILE A 549 -2.01 -12.97 24.57
N TRP A 550 -2.54 -12.51 23.44
CA TRP A 550 -3.66 -13.19 22.80
C TRP A 550 -3.14 -14.49 22.16
N LEU A 551 -3.19 -15.56 22.94
CA LEU A 551 -3.19 -16.93 22.43
C LEU A 551 -4.50 -17.12 21.65
N ALA A 552 -4.40 -17.40 20.36
CA ALA A 552 -5.54 -17.89 19.59
C ALA A 552 -6.02 -19.20 20.25
N ASN A 553 -7.29 -19.23 20.63
CA ASN A 553 -7.95 -20.38 21.27
C ASN A 553 -7.70 -21.66 20.46
N SER A 554 -6.96 -22.61 21.05
CA SER A 554 -7.14 -24.01 20.73
C SER A 554 -8.28 -24.53 21.63
N TYR A 555 -9.44 -24.79 21.03
CA TYR A 555 -10.47 -25.56 21.71
C TYR A 555 -10.00 -27.02 21.78
N ASN A 556 -9.47 -27.44 22.92
CA ASN A 556 -9.35 -28.86 23.24
C ASN A 556 -10.24 -29.18 24.44
N ASN A 557 -11.24 -30.03 24.17
CA ASN A 557 -12.07 -30.67 25.16
C ASN A 557 -11.22 -31.53 26.10
N TYR A 558 -10.87 -31.02 27.28
CA TYR A 558 -10.72 -31.85 28.47
C TYR A 558 -11.20 -31.07 29.70
N MET A 559 -12.31 -31.54 30.27
CA MET A 559 -12.79 -31.09 31.56
C MET A 559 -11.79 -31.41 32.66
N SER A 560 -11.77 -30.51 33.65
CA SER A 560 -11.42 -30.72 35.06
C SER A 560 -10.03 -31.28 35.36
N ASN A 561 -9.07 -30.38 35.63
CA ASN A 561 -8.36 -30.30 36.91
C ASN A 561 -7.32 -29.16 36.84
N ASN A 562 -7.50 -28.14 37.67
CA ASN A 562 -6.51 -27.08 37.87
C ASN A 562 -5.28 -27.67 38.57
N THR A 563 -4.24 -27.99 37.81
CA THR A 563 -2.91 -28.27 38.34
C THR A 563 -1.97 -27.18 37.85
N PHE A 564 -1.70 -26.20 38.71
CA PHE A 564 -0.66 -25.21 38.49
C PHE A 564 0.71 -25.87 38.67
N ILE A 565 1.57 -25.82 37.64
CA ILE A 565 3.00 -26.09 37.79
C ILE A 565 3.67 -24.75 38.02
N ASN A 566 4.01 -24.45 39.28
CA ASN A 566 4.91 -23.35 39.64
C ASN A 566 6.33 -23.70 39.20
N VAL A 567 6.93 -22.85 38.38
CA VAL A 567 8.39 -22.81 38.21
C VAL A 567 8.87 -21.62 39.04
N GLU A 568 9.28 -21.88 40.29
CA GLU A 568 10.02 -20.91 41.09
C GLU A 568 11.45 -20.80 40.55
N THR A 569 11.82 -19.62 40.04
CA THR A 569 13.22 -19.24 39.89
C THR A 569 13.68 -18.58 41.18
N ASP A 570 14.45 -19.31 41.98
CA ASP A 570 15.08 -18.83 43.19
C ASP A 570 16.23 -17.87 42.83
N VAL A 571 16.09 -16.58 43.11
CA VAL A 571 17.14 -15.57 42.94
C VAL A 571 17.54 -15.09 44.34
N SER A 572 18.41 -15.87 45.00
CA SER A 572 19.06 -15.41 46.23
C SER A 572 20.18 -14.42 45.90
N SER A 573 19.95 -13.16 46.26
CA SER A 573 20.93 -12.08 46.30
C SER A 573 22.10 -12.39 47.23
N HIS A 574 23.34 -12.23 46.78
CA HIS A 574 24.48 -11.91 47.65
C HIS A 574 25.32 -10.80 46.99
N TYR A 575 25.16 -9.58 47.51
CA TYR A 575 26.10 -8.48 47.33
C TYR A 575 27.37 -8.78 48.13
N GLY A 576 28.54 -8.66 47.50
CA GLY A 576 29.84 -8.62 48.14
C GLY A 576 30.73 -7.64 47.40
N ILE A 577 30.99 -6.50 48.02
CA ILE A 577 31.89 -5.43 47.55
C ILE A 577 33.34 -5.86 47.79
N SER A 578 34.17 -5.81 46.74
CA SER A 578 35.56 -5.33 46.77
C SER A 578 36.00 -4.98 45.36
#